data_AF-L9XY20-F1
#
_entry.id   AF-L9XY20-F1
#
_cell.length_a   1.000
_cell.length_b   1.000
_cell.length_c   1.000
_cell.angle_alpha   90.00
_cell.angle_beta   90.00
_cell.angle_gamma   90.00
#
_symmetry.space_group_name_H-M   'P 1'
#
loop_
_entity.id
_entity.type
_entity.pdbx_description
1 polymer ?
#
loop_
_entity_poly.entity_id
_entity_poly.type
_entity_poly.pdbx_seq_one_letter_code
_entity_poly.pdbx_strand_id
1 'polypeptide(L)'
;MAQATDRLQRYLEDELDACREEDVERRLGELETLETAIGAEQVETELDVLSALANETRYTLVRVLVAAEAELCVCELQAVVDVTESGLSHALSQLVDAGLVDGRKDGRWKKYRATNRAVALVTVLEGTVHE
;
A
#
# COMPACT_ATOMS: atom_id res chain seq x y z
N MET A 1 19.52 -19.37 8.49
CA MET A 1 19.38 -20.42 7.47
C MET A 1 19.20 -21.78 8.15
N ALA A 2 20.22 -22.41 8.76
CA ALA A 2 20.09 -23.75 9.38
C ALA A 2 18.94 -23.89 10.42
N GLN A 3 18.81 -22.95 11.35
CA GLN A 3 17.76 -22.99 12.39
C GLN A 3 16.33 -22.86 11.84
N ALA A 4 16.15 -22.25 10.66
CA ALA A 4 14.84 -22.12 10.02
C ALA A 4 14.44 -23.44 9.35
N THR A 5 15.41 -24.12 8.72
CA THR A 5 15.25 -25.46 8.14
C THR A 5 14.90 -26.51 9.22
N ASP A 6 15.52 -26.45 10.40
CA ASP A 6 15.22 -27.36 11.53
C ASP A 6 13.79 -27.23 12.07
N ARG A 7 13.19 -26.03 11.97
CA ARG A 7 11.78 -25.82 12.35
C ARG A 7 10.83 -26.36 11.29
N LEU A 8 11.17 -26.15 10.02
CA LEU A 8 10.38 -26.65 8.90
C LEU A 8 10.37 -28.18 8.86
N GLN A 9 11.52 -28.82 9.09
CA GLN A 9 11.61 -30.28 9.15
C GLN A 9 10.68 -30.86 10.22
N ARG A 10 10.73 -30.35 11.46
CA ARG A 10 9.83 -30.82 12.53
C ARG A 10 8.35 -30.62 12.20
N TYR A 11 8.00 -29.48 11.59
CA TYR A 11 6.64 -29.24 11.11
C TYR A 11 6.22 -30.28 10.06
N LEU A 12 7.12 -30.61 9.12
CA LEU A 12 6.84 -31.61 8.10
C LEU A 12 6.83 -33.05 8.66
N GLU A 13 7.59 -33.35 9.71
CA GLU A 13 7.50 -34.61 10.45
C GLU A 13 6.15 -34.79 11.16
N ASP A 14 5.55 -33.69 11.65
CA ASP A 14 4.21 -33.72 12.25
C ASP A 14 3.09 -33.85 11.19
N GLU A 15 3.27 -33.24 10.01
CA GLU A 15 2.29 -33.24 8.92
C GLU A 15 2.38 -34.49 8.01
N LEU A 16 3.58 -35.05 7.84
CA LEU A 16 3.86 -36.24 7.04
C LEU A 16 4.19 -37.36 8.01
N ASP A 17 3.39 -38.44 8.02
CA ASP A 17 3.62 -39.64 8.85
C ASP A 17 5.08 -40.15 8.82
N ALA A 18 5.84 -39.85 7.75
CA ALA A 18 7.29 -39.85 7.75
C ALA A 18 7.86 -38.78 6.82
N CYS A 19 8.65 -37.84 7.35
CA CYS A 19 9.37 -36.82 6.57
C CYS A 19 10.76 -37.31 6.16
N ARG A 20 11.18 -36.97 4.93
CA ARG A 20 12.56 -37.15 4.44
C ARG A 20 13.21 -35.81 4.13
N GLU A 21 14.53 -35.81 3.94
CA GLU A 21 15.28 -34.63 3.50
C GLU A 21 14.70 -34.05 2.18
N GLU A 22 14.31 -34.94 1.26
CA GLU A 22 13.68 -34.60 -0.03
C GLU A 22 12.36 -33.82 0.13
N ASP A 23 11.58 -34.09 1.18
CA ASP A 23 10.34 -33.36 1.44
C ASP A 23 10.60 -31.92 1.90
N VAL A 24 11.64 -31.73 2.71
CA VAL A 24 12.08 -30.40 3.16
C VAL A 24 12.61 -29.61 1.97
N GLU A 25 13.46 -30.21 1.13
CA GLU A 25 14.00 -29.58 -0.08
C GLU A 25 12.89 -29.19 -1.06
N ARG A 26 11.94 -30.10 -1.30
CA ARG A 26 10.76 -29.82 -2.13
C ARG A 26 9.97 -28.65 -1.60
N ARG A 27 9.71 -28.60 -0.28
CA ARG A 27 8.94 -27.50 0.31
C ARG A 27 9.68 -26.18 0.23
N LEU A 28 11.00 -26.17 0.44
CA LEU A 28 11.82 -24.97 0.28
C LEU A 28 11.77 -24.48 -1.18
N GLY A 29 11.86 -25.37 -2.16
CA GLY A 29 11.72 -25.01 -3.57
C GLY A 29 10.33 -24.46 -3.92
N GLU A 30 9.26 -25.01 -3.35
CA GLU A 30 7.91 -24.47 -3.48
C GLU A 30 7.80 -23.05 -2.89
N LEU A 31 8.39 -22.81 -1.72
CA LEU A 31 8.39 -21.49 -1.06
C LEU A 31 9.21 -20.46 -1.85
N GLU A 32 10.38 -20.83 -2.37
CA GLU A 32 11.20 -19.98 -3.24
C GLU A 32 10.45 -19.62 -4.54
N THR A 33 9.69 -20.57 -5.09
CA THR A 33 8.83 -20.31 -6.26
C THR A 33 7.75 -19.28 -5.93
N LEU A 34 7.13 -19.37 -4.76
CA LEU A 34 6.13 -18.40 -4.31
C LEU A 34 6.74 -17.00 -4.10
N GLU A 35 7.91 -16.91 -3.45
CA GLU A 35 8.63 -15.65 -3.27
C GLU A 35 8.97 -15.00 -4.62
N THR A 36 9.49 -15.80 -5.55
CA THR A 36 9.84 -15.33 -6.89
C THR A 36 8.62 -14.87 -7.69
N ALA A 37 7.48 -15.56 -7.54
CA ALA A 37 6.24 -15.21 -8.23
C ALA A 37 5.67 -13.86 -7.78
N ILE A 38 5.89 -13.46 -6.53
CA ILE A 38 5.52 -12.14 -6.02
C ILE A 38 6.42 -11.05 -6.64
N GLY A 39 7.73 -11.31 -6.71
CA GLY A 39 8.71 -10.43 -7.35
C GLY A 39 9.10 -9.21 -6.48
N ALA A 40 10.41 -9.02 -6.25
CA ALA A 40 10.90 -7.97 -5.36
C ALA A 40 10.54 -6.54 -5.81
N GLU A 41 10.63 -6.26 -7.12
CA GLU A 41 10.30 -4.95 -7.70
C GLU A 41 8.81 -4.58 -7.50
N GLN A 42 7.92 -5.58 -7.61
CA GLN A 42 6.50 -5.40 -7.36
C GLN A 42 6.25 -5.04 -5.89
N VAL A 43 6.90 -5.73 -4.95
CA VAL A 43 6.81 -5.44 -3.52
C VAL A 43 7.31 -4.02 -3.20
N GLU A 44 8.44 -3.60 -3.75
CA GLU A 44 8.97 -2.25 -3.55
C GLU A 44 7.97 -1.19 -4.04
N THR A 45 7.41 -1.40 -5.23
CA THR A 45 6.39 -0.50 -5.80
C THR A 45 5.13 -0.43 -4.95
N GLU A 46 4.66 -1.57 -4.42
CA GLU A 46 3.52 -1.62 -3.50
C GLU A 46 3.81 -0.90 -2.20
N LEU A 47 5.00 -1.08 -1.64
CA LEU A 47 5.45 -0.42 -0.42
C LEU A 47 5.55 1.10 -0.59
N ASP A 48 5.94 1.61 -1.76
CA ASP A 48 5.94 3.04 -2.04
C ASP A 48 4.51 3.63 -1.96
N VAL A 49 3.53 2.93 -2.55
CA VAL A 49 2.11 3.33 -2.48
C VAL A 49 1.60 3.29 -1.04
N LEU A 50 1.90 2.22 -0.30
CA LEU A 50 1.49 2.07 1.09
C LEU A 50 2.15 3.12 2.00
N SER A 51 3.43 3.42 1.77
CA SER A 51 4.18 4.44 2.51
C SER A 51 3.63 5.85 2.24
N ALA A 52 3.19 6.13 1.02
CA ALA A 52 2.47 7.36 0.70
C ALA A 52 1.13 7.47 1.45
N LEU A 53 0.46 6.37 1.77
CA LEU A 53 -0.76 6.40 2.59
C LEU A 53 -0.49 6.39 4.10
N ALA A 54 0.64 5.85 4.57
CA ALA A 54 0.98 5.69 5.98
C ALA A 54 1.37 7.02 6.69
N ASN A 55 0.57 8.07 6.50
CA ASN A 55 0.72 9.37 7.13
C ASN A 55 -0.66 10.01 7.31
N GLU A 56 -0.90 10.58 8.49
CA GLU A 56 -2.20 11.14 8.87
C GLU A 56 -2.70 12.22 7.89
N THR A 57 -1.89 13.22 7.56
CA THR A 57 -2.25 14.28 6.62
C THR A 57 -2.58 13.71 5.24
N ARG A 58 -1.70 12.86 4.69
CA ARG A 58 -1.89 12.29 3.34
C ARG A 58 -3.12 11.38 3.28
N TYR A 59 -3.32 10.53 4.28
CA TYR A 59 -4.49 9.67 4.37
C TYR A 59 -5.78 10.49 4.50
N THR A 60 -5.77 11.56 5.31
CA THR A 60 -6.92 12.48 5.44
C THR A 60 -7.27 13.12 4.10
N LEU A 61 -6.29 13.63 3.36
CA LEU A 61 -6.50 14.21 2.03
C LEU A 61 -7.09 13.19 1.05
N VAL A 62 -6.57 11.95 1.04
CA VAL A 62 -7.11 10.87 0.20
C VAL A 62 -8.55 10.55 0.57
N ARG A 63 -8.88 10.39 1.85
CA ARG A 63 -10.25 10.13 2.32
C ARG A 63 -11.22 11.23 1.92
N VAL A 64 -10.81 12.49 2.07
CA VAL A 64 -11.62 13.65 1.66
C VAL A 64 -11.86 13.63 0.14
N LEU A 65 -10.83 13.37 -0.66
CA LEU A 65 -10.95 13.32 -2.11
C LEU A 65 -11.80 12.13 -2.61
N VAL A 66 -11.71 10.98 -1.95
CA VAL A 66 -12.56 9.80 -2.23
C VAL A 66 -14.01 10.12 -1.90
N ALA A 67 -14.28 10.67 -0.71
CA ALA A 67 -15.63 11.02 -0.27
C ALA A 67 -16.27 12.14 -1.09
N ALA A 68 -15.48 13.04 -1.68
CA ALA A 68 -15.99 14.14 -2.50
C ALA A 68 -16.53 13.68 -3.86
N GLU A 69 -16.08 12.53 -4.39
CA GLU A 69 -16.40 12.02 -5.74
C GLU A 69 -16.15 13.02 -6.89
N ALA A 70 -15.45 14.11 -6.60
CA ALA A 70 -15.25 15.27 -7.44
C ALA A 70 -13.83 15.82 -7.28
N GLU A 71 -13.47 16.80 -8.11
CA GLU A 71 -12.21 17.51 -7.93
C GLU A 71 -12.35 18.61 -6.89
N LEU A 72 -11.35 18.75 -6.01
CA LEU A 72 -11.24 19.83 -5.03
C LEU A 72 -10.05 20.73 -5.34
N CYS A 73 -10.21 22.03 -5.17
CA CYS A 73 -9.12 23.00 -5.24
C CYS A 73 -8.16 22.80 -4.07
N VAL A 74 -6.88 23.11 -4.27
CA VAL A 74 -5.87 23.13 -3.20
C VAL A 74 -6.30 23.99 -2.00
N CYS A 75 -7.03 25.08 -2.22
CA CYS A 75 -7.54 25.93 -1.14
C CYS A 75 -8.62 25.25 -0.29
N GLU A 76 -9.42 24.37 -0.89
CA GLU A 76 -10.42 23.57 -0.16
C GLU A 76 -9.72 22.48 0.65
N LEU A 77 -8.70 21.86 0.08
CA LEU A 77 -7.87 20.86 0.78
C LEU A 77 -7.10 21.46 1.95
N GLN A 78 -6.61 22.70 1.82
CA GLN A 78 -5.93 23.41 2.90
C GLN A 78 -6.85 23.67 4.10
N ALA A 79 -8.17 23.74 3.91
CA ALA A 79 -9.13 23.99 4.98
C ALA A 79 -9.44 22.74 5.83
N VAL A 80 -9.07 21.54 5.37
CA VAL A 80 -9.36 20.26 6.05
C VAL A 80 -8.15 19.63 6.73
N VAL A 81 -6.96 20.24 6.62
CA VAL A 81 -5.73 19.76 7.26
C VAL A 81 -4.98 20.88 7.96
N ASP A 82 -4.35 20.58 9.09
CA ASP A 82 -3.54 21.53 9.85
C ASP A 82 -2.05 21.42 9.48
N VAL A 83 -1.71 21.88 8.27
CA VAL A 83 -0.33 21.94 7.78
C VAL A 83 -0.08 23.26 7.04
N THR A 84 1.19 23.63 6.88
CA THR A 84 1.56 24.79 6.04
C THR A 84 1.24 24.52 4.56
N GLU A 85 1.14 25.58 3.75
CA GLU A 85 0.95 25.46 2.30
C GLU A 85 2.06 24.63 1.62
N SER A 86 3.29 24.75 2.11
CA SER A 86 4.42 23.94 1.65
C SER A 86 4.26 22.47 2.04
N GLY A 87 3.77 22.19 3.25
CA GLY A 87 3.45 20.85 3.73
C GLY A 87 2.35 20.20 2.92
N LEU A 88 1.26 20.93 2.65
CA LEU A 88 0.17 20.48 1.79
C LEU A 88 0.67 20.17 0.37
N SER A 89 1.44 21.08 -0.22
CA SER A 89 1.99 20.89 -1.57
C SER A 89 2.87 19.64 -1.64
N HIS A 90 3.71 19.41 -0.63
CA HIS A 90 4.57 18.24 -0.55
C HIS A 90 3.77 16.95 -0.36
N ALA A 91 2.76 16.96 0.51
CA ALA A 91 1.85 15.83 0.71
C ALA A 91 1.12 15.46 -0.59
N LEU A 92 0.58 16.45 -1.31
CA LEU A 92 -0.09 16.24 -2.59
C LEU A 92 0.85 15.76 -3.69
N SER A 93 2.09 16.24 -3.75
CA SER A 93 3.08 15.73 -4.70
C SER A 93 3.38 14.24 -4.45
N GLN A 94 3.63 13.84 -3.19
CA GLN A 94 3.86 12.43 -2.86
C GLN A 94 2.67 11.53 -3.25
N LEU A 95 1.44 12.02 -3.03
CA LEU A 95 0.23 11.29 -3.42
C LEU A 95 0.07 11.18 -4.94
N VAL A 96 0.48 12.20 -5.69
CA VAL A 96 0.52 12.17 -7.16
C VAL A 96 1.59 11.19 -7.65
N ASP A 97 2.79 11.24 -7.08
CA ASP A 97 3.90 10.36 -7.46
C ASP A 97 3.56 8.87 -7.19
N ALA A 98 2.82 8.60 -6.11
CA ALA A 98 2.28 7.27 -5.79
C ALA A 98 1.04 6.86 -6.61
N GLY A 99 0.52 7.74 -7.48
CA GLY A 99 -0.68 7.48 -8.29
C GLY A 99 -1.98 7.34 -7.50
N LEU A 100 -2.04 7.92 -6.30
CA LEU A 100 -3.23 7.93 -5.44
C LEU A 100 -4.15 9.13 -5.74
N VAL A 101 -3.57 10.21 -6.24
CA VAL A 101 -4.29 11.44 -6.56
C VAL A 101 -3.84 11.94 -7.92
N ASP A 102 -4.79 12.41 -8.73
CA ASP A 102 -4.49 13.17 -9.95
C ASP A 102 -4.60 14.66 -9.68
N GLY A 103 -3.63 15.44 -10.18
CA GLY A 103 -3.63 16.89 -10.09
C GLY A 103 -3.68 17.56 -11.46
N ARG A 104 -4.56 18.56 -11.63
CA ARG A 104 -4.63 19.37 -12.85
C ARG A 104 -4.64 20.87 -12.55
N LYS A 105 -4.14 21.65 -13.50
CA LYS A 105 -4.21 23.12 -13.45
C LYS A 105 -5.49 23.60 -14.15
N ASP A 106 -6.26 24.43 -13.45
CA ASP A 106 -7.49 25.06 -13.93
C ASP A 106 -7.36 26.58 -13.79
N GLY A 107 -6.87 27.22 -14.86
CA GLY A 107 -6.50 28.64 -14.85
C GLY A 107 -5.38 28.93 -13.84
N ARG A 108 -5.71 29.70 -12.80
CA ARG A 108 -4.78 30.01 -11.70
C ARG A 108 -4.79 28.98 -10.57
N TRP A 109 -5.73 28.04 -10.60
CA TRP A 109 -5.97 27.10 -9.50
C TRP A 109 -5.38 25.74 -9.83
N LYS A 110 -5.06 24.97 -8.79
CA LYS A 110 -4.70 23.56 -8.91
C LYS A 110 -5.78 22.74 -8.22
N LYS A 111 -6.31 21.76 -8.94
CA LYS A 111 -7.39 20.88 -8.50
C LYS A 111 -6.90 19.45 -8.46
N TYR A 112 -7.43 18.69 -7.52
CA TYR A 112 -7.02 17.32 -7.24
C TYR A 112 -8.24 16.41 -7.13
N ARG A 113 -8.08 15.14 -7.52
CA ARG A 113 -9.11 14.09 -7.48
C ARG A 113 -8.48 12.77 -7.06
N ALA A 114 -9.21 11.94 -6.31
CA ALA A 114 -8.78 10.57 -6.02
C ALA A 114 -8.75 9.71 -7.29
N THR A 115 -7.72 8.87 -7.43
CA THR A 115 -7.66 7.86 -8.49
C THR A 115 -8.47 6.62 -8.10
N ASN A 116 -8.76 5.73 -9.06
CA ASN A 116 -9.39 4.44 -8.77
C ASN A 116 -8.59 3.59 -7.78
N ARG A 117 -7.25 3.73 -7.79
CA ARG A 117 -6.35 3.07 -6.84
C ARG A 117 -6.62 3.55 -5.41
N ALA A 118 -6.71 4.86 -5.20
CA ALA A 118 -7.05 5.42 -3.90
C ALA A 118 -8.43 4.98 -3.41
N VAL A 119 -9.44 4.98 -4.28
CA VAL A 119 -10.80 4.51 -3.96
C VAL A 119 -10.77 3.05 -3.50
N ALA A 120 -10.08 2.17 -4.23
CA ALA A 120 -9.98 0.76 -3.88
C ALA A 120 -9.31 0.54 -2.52
N LEU A 121 -8.18 1.21 -2.26
CA LEU A 121 -7.44 1.09 -1.00
C LEU A 121 -8.24 1.60 0.20
N VAL A 122 -8.90 2.76 0.06
CA VAL A 122 -9.77 3.29 1.11
C VAL A 122 -10.93 2.33 1.40
N THR A 123 -11.57 1.79 0.36
CA THR A 123 -12.71 0.86 0.50
C THR A 123 -12.32 -0.39 1.29
N VAL A 124 -11.15 -0.98 0.97
CA VAL A 124 -10.63 -2.14 1.71
C VAL A 124 -10.39 -1.79 3.17
N LEU A 125 -9.74 -0.65 3.45
CA LEU A 125 -9.44 -0.23 4.82
C LEU A 125 -10.71 0.04 5.64
N GLU A 126 -11.70 0.71 5.07
CA GLU A 126 -12.99 0.95 5.72
C GLU A 126 -13.69 -0.38 6.07
N GLY A 127 -13.65 -1.36 5.16
CA GLY A 127 -14.21 -2.70 5.41
C GLY A 127 -13.49 -3.48 6.52
N THR A 128 -12.24 -3.14 6.85
CA THR A 128 -11.46 -3.84 7.90
C THR A 128 -11.51 -3.19 9.28
N VAL A 129 -11.91 -1.91 9.38
CA VAL A 129 -11.93 -1.16 10.65
C VAL A 129 -13.32 -1.07 11.26
N HIS A 130 -14.36 -1.25 10.45
CA HIS A 130 -15.76 -1.28 10.89
C HIS A 130 -16.22 -2.73 11.16
N GLU A 131 -15.70 -3.35 12.21
CA GLU A 131 -16.27 -4.55 12.86
C GLU A 131 -17.06 -4.19 14.13
#